data_AF-A0AAD3N2Z3-F1
#
_entry.id   AF-A0AAD3N2Z3-F1
#
_cell.length_a   1.000
_cell.length_b   1.000
_cell.length_c   1.000
_cell.angle_alpha   90.00
_cell.angle_beta   90.00
_cell.angle_gamma   90.00
#
_symmetry.space_group_name_H-M   'P 1'
#
loop_
_entity.id
_entity.type
_entity.pdbx_description
1 polymer ?
#
loop_
_entity_poly.entity_id
_entity_poly.type
_entity_poly.pdbx_seq_one_letter_code
_entity_poly.pdbx_strand_id
1 'polypeptide(L)'
;MTIAYSCINERKVWRNGPPGKINRDRKTVNTLVRNAVGNFGGVVIEHPLLRFFNNSLFLPDGVHFTEEGNRIFLSNIQAALKKILQ
;
A
#
# COMPACT_ATOMS: atom_id res chain seq x y z
N MET A 1 3.65 17.43 14.07
CA MET A 1 2.98 16.13 13.82
C MET A 1 3.49 15.59 12.51
N THR A 2 4.14 14.43 12.50
CA THR A 2 4.63 13.82 11.25
C THR A 2 3.56 12.88 10.70
N ILE A 3 3.09 13.13 9.49
CA ILE A 3 2.12 12.25 8.81
C ILE A 3 2.90 11.17 8.07
N ALA A 4 2.62 9.91 8.37
CA ALA A 4 3.11 8.76 7.60
C ALA A 4 1.93 8.14 6.85
N TYR A 5 2.01 8.11 5.51
CA TYR A 5 0.98 7.53 4.67
C TYR A 5 1.48 6.24 4.02
N SER A 6 0.82 5.13 4.36
CA SER A 6 0.99 3.86 3.64
C SER A 6 0.10 3.85 2.42
N CYS A 7 0.71 3.78 1.25
CA CYS A 7 0.01 3.75 -0.03
C CYS A 7 -0.98 2.57 -0.06
N ILE A 8 -2.18 2.81 -0.60
CA ILE A 8 -3.16 1.74 -0.80
C ILE A 8 -2.56 0.71 -1.76
N ASN A 9 -2.54 -0.54 -1.32
CA ASN A 9 -1.93 -1.67 -2.02
C ASN A 9 -2.76 -2.17 -3.20
N GLU A 10 -2.10 -2.85 -4.13
CA GLU A 10 -2.79 -3.65 -5.16
C GLU A 10 -3.51 -4.86 -4.53
N ARG A 11 -4.56 -5.33 -5.21
CA ARG A 11 -5.31 -6.55 -4.89
C ARG A 11 -5.53 -7.34 -6.18
N LYS A 12 -5.59 -8.66 -6.09
CA LYS A 12 -5.93 -9.51 -7.26
C LYS A 12 -7.39 -9.34 -7.62
N VAL A 13 -8.24 -9.33 -6.59
CA VAL A 13 -9.67 -9.15 -6.70
C VAL A 13 -10.10 -8.00 -5.81
N TRP A 14 -11.08 -7.23 -6.28
CA TRP A 14 -11.76 -6.23 -5.48
C TRP A 14 -13.21 -6.67 -5.31
N ARG A 15 -13.66 -6.88 -4.07
CA ARG A 15 -14.99 -7.48 -3.79
C ARG A 15 -16.15 -6.60 -4.28
N ASN A 16 -15.97 -5.28 -4.28
CA ASN A 16 -17.04 -4.31 -4.47
C ASN A 16 -16.85 -3.43 -5.71
N GLY A 17 -16.26 -3.97 -6.79
CA GLY A 17 -16.24 -3.27 -8.08
C GLY A 17 -15.22 -3.79 -9.09
N PRO A 18 -15.24 -3.24 -10.32
CA PRO A 18 -14.41 -3.73 -11.41
C PRO A 18 -12.92 -3.47 -11.11
N PRO A 19 -12.05 -4.50 -11.12
CA PRO A 19 -10.65 -4.37 -10.70
C PRO A 19 -9.86 -3.29 -11.41
N GLY A 20 -10.08 -3.11 -12.72
CA GLY A 20 -9.43 -2.07 -13.50
C GLY A 20 -9.81 -0.64 -13.06
N LYS A 21 -11.07 -0.41 -12.69
CA LYS A 21 -11.53 0.90 -12.19
C LYS A 21 -10.96 1.16 -10.81
N ILE A 22 -11.09 0.21 -9.89
CA ILE A 22 -10.58 0.39 -8.52
C ILE A 22 -9.06 0.55 -8.50
N ASN A 23 -8.32 -0.14 -9.36
CA ASN A 23 -6.87 0.08 -9.48
C ASN A 23 -6.52 1.48 -10.01
N ARG A 24 -7.34 2.08 -10.88
CA ARG A 24 -7.17 3.49 -11.28
C ARG A 24 -7.47 4.43 -10.13
N ASP A 25 -8.61 4.24 -9.46
CA ASP A 25 -9.05 5.06 -8.33
C ASP A 25 -8.01 5.03 -7.19
N ARG A 26 -7.47 3.84 -6.89
CA ARG A 26 -6.35 3.64 -5.96
C ARG A 26 -5.13 4.50 -6.30
N LYS A 27 -4.70 4.50 -7.57
CA LYS A 27 -3.56 5.31 -8.02
C LYS A 27 -3.86 6.81 -7.86
N THR A 28 -5.07 7.23 -8.20
CA THR A 28 -5.53 8.61 -8.00
C THR A 28 -5.46 9.01 -6.53
N VAL A 29 -6.03 8.20 -5.63
CA VAL A 29 -6.00 8.45 -4.17
C VAL A 29 -4.56 8.51 -3.67
N ASN A 30 -3.72 7.53 -4.00
CA ASN A 30 -2.32 7.53 -3.58
C ASN A 30 -1.57 8.79 -4.05
N THR A 31 -1.84 9.27 -5.27
CA THR A 31 -1.23 10.50 -5.79
C THR A 31 -1.72 11.75 -5.06
N LEU A 32 -3.02 11.89 -4.82
CA LEU A 32 -3.58 13.03 -4.10
C LEU A 32 -3.05 13.09 -2.67
N VAL A 33 -3.05 11.95 -1.97
CA VAL A 33 -2.57 11.89 -0.59
C VAL A 33 -1.05 12.07 -0.52
N ARG A 34 -0.27 11.54 -1.48
CA ARG A 34 1.18 11.79 -1.57
C ARG A 34 1.48 13.29 -1.64
N ASN A 35 0.76 14.04 -2.47
CA ASN A 35 0.94 15.49 -2.60
C ASN A 35 0.60 16.20 -1.29
N ALA A 36 -0.52 15.83 -0.65
CA ALA A 36 -0.91 16.39 0.64
C ALA A 36 0.14 16.11 1.73
N VAL A 37 0.59 14.85 1.85
CA VAL A 37 1.62 14.43 2.80
C VAL A 37 2.92 15.20 2.58
N GLY A 38 3.34 15.37 1.32
CA GLY A 38 4.50 16.19 0.97
C GLY A 38 4.39 17.64 1.43
N ASN A 39 3.22 18.27 1.27
CA ASN A 39 2.98 19.64 1.74
C ASN A 39 3.08 19.78 3.27
N PHE A 40 2.88 18.70 4.03
CA PHE A 40 3.05 18.67 5.49
C PHE A 40 4.43 18.16 5.93
N GLY A 41 5.38 17.96 5.01
CA GLY A 41 6.69 17.39 5.32
C GLY A 41 6.62 15.95 5.85
N GLY A 42 5.56 15.23 5.52
CA GLY A 42 5.35 13.84 5.94
C GLY A 42 6.09 12.83 5.07
N VAL A 43 5.87 11.55 5.35
CA VAL A 43 6.52 10.42 4.69
C VAL A 43 5.49 9.55 3.98
N VAL A 44 5.82 9.14 2.76
CA VAL A 44 5.02 8.19 1.98
C VAL A 44 5.73 6.83 1.93
N ILE A 45 4.97 5.78 2.24
CA ILE A 45 5.44 4.41 2.34
C ILE A 45 4.89 3.66 1.12
N GLU A 46 5.78 3.38 0.18
CA GLU A 46 5.47 2.60 -1.02
C GLU A 46 5.69 1.11 -0.78
N HIS A 47 4.97 0.27 -1.53
CA HIS A 47 5.03 -1.19 -1.41
C HIS A 47 5.32 -1.85 -2.76
N PRO A 48 6.51 -1.63 -3.36
CA PRO A 48 6.80 -2.04 -4.73
C PRO A 48 6.77 -3.56 -4.97
N LEU A 49 7.00 -4.35 -3.91
CA LEU A 49 6.99 -5.81 -3.97
C LEU A 49 5.58 -6.42 -3.85
N LEU A 50 4.58 -5.65 -3.41
CA LEU A 50 3.19 -6.12 -3.26
C LEU A 50 2.42 -5.92 -4.56
N ARG A 51 2.66 -6.80 -5.54
CA ARG A 51 2.07 -6.73 -6.89
C ARG A 51 0.95 -7.74 -7.08
N PHE A 52 -0.17 -7.33 -7.68
CA PHE A 52 -1.34 -8.22 -7.87
C PHE A 52 -1.04 -9.49 -8.69
N PHE A 53 -0.05 -9.45 -9.58
CA PHE A 53 0.32 -10.64 -10.36
C PHE A 53 1.19 -11.64 -9.58
N ASN A 54 1.66 -11.28 -8.38
CA ASN A 54 2.44 -12.18 -7.54
C ASN A 54 1.51 -13.07 -6.70
N ASN A 55 1.18 -14.25 -7.24
CA ASN A 55 0.20 -15.16 -6.65
C ASN A 55 0.56 -15.68 -5.26
N SER A 56 1.85 -15.80 -4.91
CA SER A 56 2.29 -16.33 -3.61
C SER A 56 2.05 -15.37 -2.44
N LEU A 57 1.77 -14.09 -2.73
CA LEU A 57 1.56 -13.07 -1.72
C LEU A 57 0.10 -12.95 -1.27
N PHE A 58 -0.84 -13.62 -1.92
CA PHE A 58 -2.27 -13.50 -1.63
C PHE A 58 -2.87 -14.84 -1.19
N LEU A 59 -3.83 -14.76 -0.26
CA LEU A 59 -4.69 -15.88 0.07
C LEU A 59 -5.55 -16.27 -1.14
N PRO A 60 -6.18 -17.47 -1.13
CA PRO A 60 -7.03 -17.92 -2.24
C PRO A 60 -8.14 -16.95 -2.64
N ASP A 61 -8.59 -16.09 -1.72
CA ASP A 61 -9.61 -15.08 -2.00
C ASP A 61 -9.11 -13.90 -2.87
N GLY A 62 -7.80 -13.79 -3.10
CA GLY A 62 -7.17 -12.76 -3.92
C GLY A 62 -7.24 -11.35 -3.34
N VAL A 63 -7.74 -11.19 -2.12
CA VAL A 63 -7.92 -9.89 -1.44
C VAL A 63 -6.90 -9.78 -0.31
N HIS A 64 -6.82 -10.80 0.53
CA HIS A 64 -5.95 -10.76 1.70
C HIS A 64 -4.55 -11.26 1.35
N PHE A 65 -3.55 -10.73 2.05
CA PHE A 65 -2.18 -11.20 1.91
C PHE A 65 -1.97 -12.51 2.67
N THR A 66 -1.06 -13.34 2.17
CA THR A 66 -0.45 -14.44 2.95
C THR A 66 0.39 -13.87 4.10
N GLU A 67 0.90 -14.74 4.98
CA GLU A 67 1.87 -14.33 6.01
C GLU A 67 3.08 -13.60 5.40
N GLU A 68 3.63 -14.13 4.30
CA GLU A 68 4.74 -13.50 3.58
C GLU A 68 4.37 -12.13 3.01
N GLY A 69 3.18 -11.98 2.40
CA GLY A 69 2.70 -10.69 1.93
C GLY A 69 2.52 -9.68 3.07
N ASN A 70 2.00 -10.10 4.21
CA ASN A 70 1.89 -9.26 5.40
C ASN A 70 3.26 -8.90 5.98
N ARG A 71 4.23 -9.81 5.97
CA ARG A 71 5.60 -9.54 6.41
C ARG A 71 6.22 -8.42 5.58
N ILE A 72 6.12 -8.50 4.24
CA ILE A 72 6.60 -7.44 3.34
C ILE A 72 5.88 -6.11 3.61
N PHE A 73 4.56 -6.13 3.79
CA PHE A 73 3.77 -4.93 4.08
C PHE A 73 4.24 -4.25 5.39
N LEU A 74 4.32 -5.02 6.47
CA LEU A 74 4.71 -4.52 7.78
C LEU A 74 6.18 -4.10 7.86
N SER A 75 7.09 -4.80 7.18
CA SER A 75 8.51 -4.40 7.14
C SER A 75 8.72 -3.03 6.51
N ASN A 76 7.96 -2.69 5.45
CA ASN A 76 8.03 -1.36 4.84
C ASN A 76 7.54 -0.26 5.80
N ILE A 77 6.44 -0.53 6.54
CA ILE A 77 5.93 0.40 7.55
C ILE A 77 6.92 0.56 8.70
N GLN A 78 7.44 -0.55 9.23
CA GLN A 78 8.41 -0.54 10.31
C GLN A 78 9.68 0.24 9.91
N ALA A 79 10.19 0.03 8.70
CA ALA A 79 11.36 0.74 8.19
C ALA A 79 11.12 2.26 8.11
N ALA A 80 9.93 2.68 7.68
CA ALA A 80 9.57 4.09 7.65
C ALA A 80 9.43 4.68 9.07
N LEU A 81 8.72 3.98 9.97
CA LEU A 81 8.56 4.43 11.36
C LEU A 81 9.89 4.56 12.09
N LYS A 82 10.83 3.62 11.88
CA LYS A 82 12.19 3.72 12.43
C LYS A 82 12.91 4.99 11.96
N LYS A 83 12.77 5.37 10.69
CA LYS A 83 13.37 6.61 10.16
C LYS A 83 12.71 7.89 10.69
N ILE A 84 11.44 7.82 11.09
CA ILE A 84 10.68 8.97 11.58
C ILE A 84 10.92 9.20 13.08
N LEU A 85 11.11 8.12 13.85
CA LEU A 85 11.18 8.14 15.31
C LEU A 85 12.61 8.17 15.86
N GLN A 86 13.62 7.98 15.01
CA GLN A 86 15.04 8.15 15.32
C GLN A 86 15.47 9.57 15.01
#